data_AF-A0A0L6UWS5-F1
#
_entry.id   AF-A0A0L6UWS5-F1
#
_cell.length_a   1.000
_cell.length_b   1.000
_cell.length_c   1.000
_cell.angle_alpha   90.00
_cell.angle_beta   90.00
_cell.angle_gamma   90.00
#
_symmetry.space_group_name_H-M   'P 1'
#
loop_
_entity.id
_entity.type
_entity.pdbx_description
1 polymer ?
#
loop_
_entity_poly.entity_id
_entity_poly.type
_entity_poly.pdbx_seq_one_letter_code
_entity_poly.pdbx_strand_id
1 'polypeptide(L)' 'MPICNSPCLLVSQLYCQNISNHLSRQDNLSFTQDAWTDPNIFVFMGVAVHFIDKYFKMHDLTVSIPHVQGNFHLIIFEKC' A
#
# COMPACT_ATOMS: atom_id res chain seq x y z
N MET A 1 12.58 19.59 16.29
CA MET A 1 11.65 18.48 16.03
C MET A 1 12.19 17.25 16.72
N PRO A 2 11.48 16.60 17.65
CA PRO A 2 11.98 15.35 18.21
C PRO A 2 11.83 14.27 17.14
N ILE A 3 12.93 13.57 16.84
CA ILE A 3 12.93 12.37 16.02
C ILE A 3 12.27 11.29 16.87
N CYS A 4 11.03 10.91 16.53
CA CYS A 4 10.32 9.82 17.20
C CYS A 4 11.01 8.48 16.86
N ASN A 5 12.05 8.11 17.61
CA ASN A 5 12.66 6.78 17.54
C ASN A 5 11.82 5.76 18.34
N SER A 6 10.56 5.54 17.92
CA SER A 6 9.79 4.42 18.47
C SER A 6 10.25 3.12 17.82
N PRO A 7 10.38 2.00 18.57
CA PRO A 7 10.76 0.70 18.00
C PRO A 7 9.86 0.25 16.84
N CYS A 8 8.59 0.66 16.86
CA CYS A 8 7.60 0.37 15.83
C CYS A 8 7.92 1.04 14.48
N LEU A 9 8.40 2.30 14.50
CA LEU A 9 8.81 3.02 13.30
C LEU A 9 10.02 2.34 12.62
N LEU A 10 11.01 1.91 13.42
CA LEU A 10 12.20 1.22 12.89
C LEU A 10 11.84 -0.13 12.25
N VAL A 11 10.97 -0.91 12.90
CA VAL A 11 10.50 -2.20 12.36
C VAL A 11 9.73 -2.00 11.05
N SER A 12 8.86 -0.98 10.98
CA SER A 12 8.13 -0.63 9.76
C SER A 12 9.07 -0.21 8.63
N GLN A 13 10.09 0.62 8.93
CA GLN A 13 11.08 1.04 7.94
C GLN A 13 11.91 -0.14 7.40
N LEU A 14 12.40 -1.02 8.29
CA LEU A 14 13.13 -2.22 7.91
C LEU A 14 12.26 -3.16 7.06
N TYR A 15 10.99 -3.30 7.40
CA TYR A 15 10.02 -4.09 6.63
C TYR A 15 9.83 -3.53 5.22
N CYS A 16 9.61 -2.22 5.09
CA CYS A 16 9.48 -1.54 3.80
C CYS A 16 10.74 -1.68 2.93
N GLN A 17 11.93 -1.54 3.54
CA GLN A 17 13.20 -1.66 2.82
C GLN A 17 13.43 -3.11 2.33
N ASN A 18 13.10 -4.11 3.15
CA ASN A 18 13.20 -5.51 2.77
C ASN A 18 12.24 -5.88 1.64
N ILE A 19 11.00 -5.38 1.68
CA ILE A 19 10.02 -5.57 0.60
C ILE A 19 10.52 -4.94 -0.69
N SER A 20 11.03 -3.70 -0.65
CA SER A 20 11.55 -3.03 -1.85
C SER A 20 12.67 -3.83 -2.49
N ASN A 21 13.62 -4.32 -1.70
CA ASN A 21 14.74 -5.15 -2.17
C ASN A 21 14.29 -6.50 -2.73
N HIS A 22 13.20 -7.06 -2.21
CA HIS A 22 12.64 -8.31 -2.69
C HIS A 22 11.88 -8.13 -4.00
N LEU A 23 11.06 -7.08 -4.10
CA LEU A 23 10.27 -6.75 -5.28
C LEU A 23 11.16 -6.33 -6.45
N SER A 24 12.28 -5.63 -6.19
CA SER A 24 13.23 -5.23 -7.25
C SER A 24 13.93 -6.40 -7.95
N ARG A 25 13.80 -7.62 -7.42
CA ARG A 25 14.37 -8.84 -8.01
C ARG A 25 13.37 -9.65 -8.83
N GLN A 26 12.10 -9.24 -8.87
CA GLN A 26 11.08 -9.92 -9.65
C GLN A 26 11.09 -9.40 -11.09
N ASP A 27 10.99 -10.30 -12.06
CA ASP A 27 11.02 -9.93 -13.48
C ASP A 27 9.75 -9.18 -13.91
N ASN A 28 8.60 -9.56 -13.33
CA ASN A 28 7.30 -8.96 -13.63
C ASN A 28 6.54 -8.69 -12.34
N LEU A 29 6.04 -7.46 -12.21
CA LEU A 29 5.20 -7.01 -11.10
C LEU A 29 3.88 -6.50 -11.69
N SER A 30 2.77 -6.88 -11.06
CA SER A 30 1.44 -6.32 -11.32
C SER A 30 0.96 -5.61 -10.06
N PHE A 31 0.27 -4.48 -10.21
CA PHE A 31 -0.27 -3.73 -9.09
C PHE A 31 -1.77 -3.65 -9.19
N THR A 32 -2.45 -3.89 -8.08
CA THR A 32 -3.89 -3.62 -7.94
C THR A 32 -4.09 -2.56 -6.88
N GLN A 33 -5.00 -1.64 -7.17
CA GLN A 33 -5.44 -0.61 -6.23
C GLN A 33 -6.92 -0.84 -5.97
N ASP A 34 -7.28 -0.93 -4.70
CA ASP A 34 -8.68 -1.04 -4.28
C ASP A 34 -8.98 0.12 -3.33
N ALA A 35 -10.04 0.88 -3.62
CA ALA A 35 -10.44 2.03 -2.83
C ALA A 35 -11.82 1.80 -2.25
N TRP A 36 -11.95 1.93 -0.93
CA TRP A 36 -13.23 1.78 -0.24
C TRP A 36 -13.43 2.90 0.78
N THR A 37 -14.69 3.17 1.06
CA THR A 37 -15.10 4.15 2.07
C THR A 37 -15.61 3.44 3.31
N ASP A 38 -15.10 3.80 4.48
CA ASP A 38 -15.71 3.40 5.76
C ASP A 38 -16.89 4.33 6.08
N PRO A 39 -18.00 3.84 6.69
CA PRO A 39 -19.13 4.65 7.16
C PRO A 39 -18.79 5.94 7.92
N ASN A 40 -17.60 6.08 8.51
CA ASN A 40 -17.14 7.29 9.20
C ASN A 40 -16.46 8.33 8.28
N ILE A 41 -16.66 8.21 6.97
CA ILE A 41 -16.10 9.06 5.92
C ILE A 41 -14.56 9.08 5.86
N PHE A 42 -13.97 7.92 6.11
CA PHE A 42 -12.58 7.68 5.78
C PHE A 42 -12.50 6.98 4.43
N VAL A 43 -11.72 7.53 3.52
CA VAL A 43 -11.40 6.87 2.25
C VAL A 43 -10.10 6.12 2.46
N PHE A 44 -10.13 4.81 2.23
CA PHE A 44 -8.96 3.96 2.24
C PHE A 44 -8.64 3.57 0.80
N MET A 45 -7.35 3.44 0.53
CA MET A 45 -6.88 2.80 -0.70
C MET A 45 -5.86 1.75 -0.30
N GLY A 46 -6.11 0.49 -0.63
CA GLY A 46 -5.14 -0.59 -0.54
C GLY A 46 -4.37 -0.71 -1.85
N VAL A 47 -3.05 -0.78 -1.78
CA VAL A 47 -2.19 -1.11 -2.92
C VAL A 47 -1.57 -2.47 -2.66
N ALA A 48 -1.85 -3.42 -3.54
CA ALA A 48 -1.26 -4.75 -3.53
C ALA A 48 -0.38 -4.95 -4.76
N VAL A 49 0.71 -5.70 -4.58
CA VAL A 49 1.59 -6.13 -5.65
C VAL A 49 1.50 -7.64 -5.81
N HIS A 50 1.39 -8.06 -7.05
CA HIS A 50 1.29 -9.46 -7.46
C HIS A 50 2.48 -9.81 -8.33
N PHE A 51 3.09 -10.96 -8.07
CA PHE A 51 4.14 -11.51 -8.93
C PHE A 51 4.12 -13.04 -8.90
N ILE A 52 4.71 -13.65 -9.92
CA ILE A 52 4.89 -15.10 -10.00
C ILE A 52 6.37 -15.39 -9.79
N ASP A 53 6.68 -16.28 -8.86
CA ASP A 53 8.06 -16.68 -8.62
C ASP A 53 8.55 -17.77 -9.59
N LYS A 54 9.82 -18.15 -9.47
CA LYS A 54 10.44 -19.21 -10.29
C LYS A 54 9.83 -20.60 -10.11
N TYR A 55 9.01 -20.81 -9.08
CA TYR A 55 8.28 -22.05 -8.82
C TYR A 55 6.84 -21.97 -9.33
N PHE A 56 6.51 -20.96 -10.15
CA PHE A 56 5.18 -20.69 -10.67
C PHE A 56 4.14 -20.44 -9.56
N LYS A 57 4.59 -19.99 -8.39
CA LYS A 57 3.69 -19.60 -7.30
C LYS A 57 3.36 -18.12 -7.41
N MET A 58 2.06 -17.83 -7.38
CA MET A 58 1.56 -16.46 -7.25
C MET A 58 1.74 -15.98 -5.81
N HIS A 59 2.31 -14.78 -5.67
CA HIS A 59 2.41 -14.05 -4.41
C HIS A 59 1.59 -12.78 -4.53
N ASP A 60 0.84 -12.48 -3.47
CA ASP A 60 0.06 -11.27 -3.30
C ASP A 60 0.52 -10.60 -1.99
N LEU A 61 0.95 -9.34 -2.09
CA LEU A 61 1.50 -8.58 -0.99
C LEU A 61 0.90 -7.18 -0.94
N THR A 62 0.23 -6.84 0.16
CA THR A 62 -0.19 -5.45 0.43
C THR A 62 1.02 -4.59 0.75
N VAL A 63 1.32 -3.61 -0.11
CA VAL A 63 2.51 -2.75 0.01
C VAL A 63 2.19 -1.47 0.78
N SER A 64 0.96 -0.97 0.67
CA SER A 64 0.52 0.22 1.38
C SER A 64 -0.99 0.25 1.57
N ILE A 65 -1.43 0.85 2.68
CA ILE A 65 -2.82 1.24 2.90
C ILE A 65 -2.82 2.73 3.29
N PRO A 66 -2.67 3.66 2.33
CA PRO A 66 -2.87 5.08 2.61
C PRO A 66 -4.26 5.33 3.19
N HIS A 67 -4.27 6.03 4.32
CA HIS A 67 -5.46 6.68 4.85
C HIS A 67 -5.63 8.03 4.14
N VAL A 68 -6.66 8.14 3.30
CA VAL A 68 -6.96 9.35 2.55
C VAL A 68 -8.10 10.07 3.28
N GLN A 69 -7.74 11.06 4.09
CA GLN A 69 -8.73 11.97 4.65
C GLN A 69 -8.98 13.09 3.64
N GLY A 70 -10.12 13.02 2.94
CA GLY A 70 -10.56 14.13 2.12
C GLY A 70 -10.92 15.32 3.00
N ASN A 71 -10.38 16.51 2.71
CA ASN A 71 -11.09 17.73 3.08
C ASN A 71 -12.35 17.73 2.22
N PHE A 72 -13.53 17.66 2.85
CA PHE A 72 -14.82 17.71 2.16
C PHE A 72 -15.04 19.06 1.47
N HIS A 73 -14.35 19.27 0.36
CA HIS A 73 -14.76 20.20 -0.67
C HIS A 73 -15.27 19.31 -1.80
N LEU A 74 -16.57 19.05 -1.76
CA LEU A 74 -17.39 18.31 -2.73
C LEU A 74 -16.68 18.04 -4.09
N ILE A 75 -16.12 16.83 -4.28
CA ILE A 75 -15.78 16.34 -5.62
C ILE A 75 -16.76 15.21 -5.93
N ILE A 76 -17.70 15.52 -6.81
CA ILE A 76 -18.58 14.54 -7.44
C ILE A 76 -17.71 13.73 -8.41
N PHE A 77 -17.52 12.45 -8.15
CA PHE A 77 -17.08 11.53 -9.20
C PHE A 77 -18.34 11.09 -9.96
N GLU A 78 -18.61 11.74 -11.09
CA GLU A 78 -19.49 11.15 -12.09
C GLU A 78 -18.85 9.83 -12.55
N LYS A 79 -19.69 8.80 -12.64
CA LYS A 79 -19.34 7.46 -13.12
C LYS A 79 -18.66 7.56 -14.49
N CYS A 80 -17.46 6.99 -14.62
CA CYS A 80 -16.99 6.46 -15.90
C CYS A 80 -17.49 5.03 -16.07
#